data_AF-A0A8S9FCC4-F1
#
_entry.id   AF-A0A8S9FCC4-F1
#
_cell.length_a   1.000
_cell.length_b   1.000
_cell.length_c   1.000
_cell.angle_alpha   90.00
_cell.angle_beta   90.00
_cell.angle_gamma   90.00
#
_symmetry.space_group_name_H-M   'P 1'
#
loop_
_entity.id
_entity.type
_entity.pdbx_description
1 polymer ?
#
loop_
_entity_poly.entity_id
_entity_poly.type
_entity_poly.pdbx_seq_one_letter_code
_entity_poly.pdbx_strand_id
1 'polypeptide(L)'
;MAMVTPNGTTLLKAVKPFKTGWKGDKIHCTYKRIFTPRAKKHMQIGQWCFIENFGLTPATGKYKATSHKYKLSIISSSLVTSSSLKIDDSFLSLTPYESIINGSLDSNFLIDVIGQAIDIGDLQVVQVLDKERKKL
;
A
#
# COMPACT_ATOMS: atom_id res chain seq x y z
N MET A 1 5.50 4.92 -11.90
CA MET A 1 6.57 5.33 -12.84
C MET A 1 6.09 6.57 -13.59
N ALA A 2 6.94 7.58 -13.75
CA ALA A 2 6.69 8.75 -14.59
C ALA A 2 7.80 8.89 -15.64
N MET A 3 7.43 9.35 -16.84
CA MET A 3 8.31 10.03 -17.79
C MET A 3 7.43 10.92 -18.69
N VAL A 4 7.73 12.21 -18.73
CA VAL A 4 7.27 13.13 -19.78
C VAL A 4 8.51 13.80 -20.36
N THR A 5 8.65 13.82 -21.68
CA THR A 5 9.66 14.57 -22.43
C THR A 5 8.98 15.45 -23.51
N PRO A 6 9.63 16.52 -23.98
CA PRO A 6 8.95 17.66 -24.63
C PRO A 6 8.53 17.48 -26.09
N ASN A 7 8.87 16.38 -26.77
CA ASN A 7 8.70 16.25 -28.23
C ASN A 7 8.10 14.90 -28.61
N GLY A 8 6.79 14.86 -28.87
CA GLY A 8 6.12 13.79 -29.60
C GLY A 8 5.95 12.46 -28.85
N THR A 9 4.78 11.84 -29.04
CA THR A 9 4.41 10.56 -28.42
C THR A 9 5.31 9.43 -28.92
N THR A 10 6.33 9.05 -28.15
CA THR A 10 7.09 7.82 -28.40
C THR A 10 6.39 6.66 -27.71
N LEU A 11 5.94 5.65 -28.47
CA LEU A 11 5.40 4.42 -27.90
C LEU A 11 6.49 3.76 -27.04
N LEU A 12 6.18 3.48 -25.78
CA LEU A 12 7.10 2.92 -24.78
C LEU A 12 7.83 1.63 -25.26
N LYS A 13 7.24 0.91 -26.23
CA LYS A 13 7.82 -0.28 -26.89
C LYS A 13 9.10 0.00 -27.69
N ALA A 14 9.35 1.25 -28.08
CA ALA A 14 10.48 1.63 -28.93
C ALA A 14 11.75 2.00 -28.15
N VAL A 15 11.69 2.08 -26.81
CA VAL A 15 12.84 2.47 -25.99
C VAL A 15 13.46 1.22 -25.35
N LYS A 16 14.63 0.81 -25.85
CA LYS A 16 15.52 -0.11 -25.13
C LYS A 16 16.43 0.68 -24.18
N PRO A 17 16.79 0.13 -23.00
CA PRO A 17 16.50 -1.23 -22.56
C PRO A 17 15.10 -1.31 -21.93
N PHE A 18 14.25 -2.14 -22.53
CA PHE A 18 13.06 -2.69 -21.87
C PHE A 18 13.57 -3.55 -20.72
N LYS A 19 13.73 -2.96 -19.53
CA LYS A 19 14.06 -3.72 -18.32
C LYS A 19 12.84 -4.57 -17.98
N THR A 20 12.95 -5.88 -18.19
CA THR A 20 12.06 -6.94 -17.69
C THR A 20 12.10 -7.09 -16.16
N GLY A 21 12.58 -6.08 -15.43
CA GLY A 21 12.94 -6.18 -14.02
C GLY A 21 12.67 -4.90 -13.24
N TRP A 22 11.50 -4.30 -13.42
CA TRP A 22 11.02 -3.33 -12.45
C TRP A 22 10.62 -4.08 -11.18
N LYS A 23 11.55 -4.24 -10.23
CA LYS A 23 11.21 -4.72 -8.90
C LYS A 23 10.46 -3.59 -8.19
N GLY A 24 9.14 -3.68 -8.16
CA GLY A 24 8.30 -2.79 -7.37
C GLY A 24 8.55 -2.97 -5.88
N ASP A 25 8.29 -1.94 -5.09
CA ASP A 25 8.30 -2.00 -3.62
C ASP A 25 6.97 -1.45 -3.09
N LYS A 26 6.57 -1.91 -1.90
CA LYS A 26 5.36 -1.42 -1.21
C LYS A 26 5.65 -0.06 -0.61
N ILE A 27 4.87 0.95 -0.98
CA ILE A 27 4.91 2.27 -0.35
C ILE A 27 3.57 2.62 0.26
N HIS A 28 3.58 3.10 1.51
CA HIS A 28 2.37 3.61 2.15
C HIS A 28 1.93 4.91 1.47
N CYS A 29 0.67 5.01 1.09
CA CYS A 29 0.09 6.19 0.46
C CYS A 29 -1.00 6.81 1.34
N THR A 30 -0.97 8.13 1.51
CA THR A 30 -2.00 8.90 2.21
C THR A 30 -2.65 9.92 1.29
N TYR A 31 -3.85 10.40 1.64
CA TYR A 31 -4.46 11.55 1.00
C TYR A 31 -5.32 12.32 2.00
N LYS A 32 -5.44 13.64 1.82
CA LYS A 32 -6.34 14.47 2.63
C LYS A 32 -7.79 14.22 2.25
N ARG A 33 -8.73 14.34 3.20
CA ARG A 33 -10.18 14.12 3.00
C ARG A 33 -10.78 14.87 1.80
N ILE A 34 -10.27 16.06 1.49
CA ILE A 34 -10.69 16.82 0.30
C ILE A 34 -10.49 16.05 -1.02
N PHE A 35 -9.53 15.12 -1.07
CA PHE A 35 -9.25 14.28 -2.24
C PHE A 35 -9.99 12.94 -2.24
N THR A 36 -10.87 12.67 -1.26
CA THR A 36 -11.67 11.43 -1.22
C THR A 36 -12.44 11.17 -2.52
N PRO A 37 -13.10 12.15 -3.18
CA PRO A 37 -13.78 11.88 -4.45
C PRO A 37 -12.83 11.36 -5.55
N ARG A 38 -11.62 11.93 -5.65
CA ARG A 38 -10.58 11.49 -6.59
C ARG A 38 -10.10 10.08 -6.27
N ALA A 39 -9.83 9.80 -4.98
CA ALA A 39 -9.41 8.48 -4.52
C ALA A 39 -10.48 7.41 -4.79
N LYS A 40 -11.76 7.67 -4.47
CA LYS A 40 -12.86 6.72 -4.73
C LYS A 40 -13.05 6.41 -6.22
N LYS A 41 -12.78 7.38 -7.09
CA LYS A 41 -12.92 7.22 -8.54
C LYS A 41 -11.77 6.42 -9.16
N HIS A 42 -10.52 6.64 -8.72
CA HIS A 42 -9.33 6.11 -9.41
C HIS A 42 -8.49 5.12 -8.60
N MET A 43 -8.65 5.05 -7.27
CA MET A 43 -7.88 4.19 -6.36
C MET A 43 -8.79 3.16 -5.70
N GLN A 44 -9.49 2.38 -6.52
CA GLN A 44 -10.37 1.32 -6.05
C GLN A 44 -9.57 0.09 -5.62
N ILE A 45 -10.07 -0.63 -4.62
CA ILE A 45 -9.44 -1.86 -4.14
C ILE A 45 -9.35 -2.88 -5.28
N GLY A 46 -8.18 -3.49 -5.45
CA GLY A 46 -7.92 -4.49 -6.49
C GLY A 46 -7.69 -3.92 -7.90
N GLN A 47 -7.65 -2.58 -8.06
CA GLN A 47 -7.41 -1.93 -9.34
C GLN A 47 -6.05 -1.24 -9.38
N TRP A 48 -5.44 -1.24 -10.56
CA TRP A 48 -4.18 -0.54 -10.81
C TRP A 48 -4.43 0.91 -11.20
N CYS A 49 -3.57 1.81 -10.74
CA CYS A 49 -3.61 3.22 -11.11
C CYS A 49 -2.20 3.77 -11.32
N PHE A 50 -2.11 4.84 -12.10
CA PHE A 50 -0.92 5.69 -12.17
C PHE A 50 -1.09 6.87 -11.24
N ILE A 51 0.00 7.22 -10.55
CA ILE A 51 0.07 8.39 -9.69
C ILE A 51 1.28 9.20 -10.13
N GLU A 52 1.05 10.45 -10.49
CA GLU A 52 2.07 11.43 -10.87
C GLU A 52 1.97 12.65 -9.95
N ASN A 53 3.07 13.40 -9.80
CA ASN A 53 3.16 14.60 -8.96
C ASN A 53 2.66 14.37 -7.53
N PHE A 54 3.38 13.55 -6.78
CA PHE A 54 3.04 13.19 -5.41
C PHE A 54 4.01 13.80 -4.39
N GLY A 55 3.55 13.98 -3.16
CA GLY A 55 4.43 14.34 -2.06
C GLY A 55 5.12 13.11 -1.47
N LEU A 56 6.38 13.26 -1.04
CA LEU A 56 7.11 12.25 -0.28
C LEU A 56 7.50 12.80 1.09
N THR A 57 7.31 11.99 2.13
CA THR A 57 7.73 12.30 3.50
C THR A 57 8.41 11.08 4.12
N PRO A 58 9.37 11.24 5.06
CA PRO A 58 9.95 10.12 5.77
C PRO A 58 8.89 9.24 6.46
N ALA A 59 9.07 7.92 6.40
CA ALA A 59 8.19 6.96 7.06
C ALA A 59 8.61 6.79 8.53
N THR A 60 7.97 7.54 9.43
CA THR A 60 8.22 7.48 10.87
C THR A 60 7.03 6.88 11.63
N GLY A 61 7.25 6.59 12.92
CA GLY A 61 6.23 6.13 13.86
C GLY A 61 6.09 4.60 13.96
N LYS A 62 5.09 4.20 14.75
CA LYS A 62 4.65 2.80 14.92
C LYS A 62 3.65 2.40 13.83
N TYR A 63 3.34 1.11 13.73
CA TYR A 63 2.33 0.55 12.81
C TYR A 63 2.60 0.84 11.32
N LYS A 64 3.87 0.83 10.91
CA LYS A 64 4.25 1.02 9.51
C LYS A 64 3.90 -0.23 8.69
N ALA A 65 3.08 -0.07 7.66
CA ALA A 65 2.66 -1.17 6.79
C ALA A 65 3.75 -1.66 5.81
N THR A 66 4.89 -0.97 5.72
CA THR A 66 6.00 -1.29 4.82
C THR A 66 7.31 -0.81 5.44
N SER A 67 8.42 -1.50 5.10
CA SER A 67 9.80 -1.11 5.43
C SER A 67 10.32 0.08 4.60
N HIS A 68 9.58 0.53 3.60
CA HIS A 68 10.00 1.63 2.74
C HIS A 68 10.25 2.92 3.54
N LYS A 69 11.40 3.58 3.28
CA LYS A 69 11.90 4.74 4.04
C LYS A 69 11.02 5.99 3.95
N TYR A 70 10.14 6.05 2.95
CA TYR A 70 9.24 7.17 2.68
C TYR A 70 7.78 6.72 2.57
N LYS A 71 6.87 7.67 2.80
CA LYS A 71 5.43 7.55 2.52
C LYS A 71 5.07 8.52 1.39
N LEU A 72 4.17 8.08 0.52
CA LEU A 72 3.60 8.86 -0.56
C LEU A 72 2.36 9.62 -0.06
N SER A 73 2.13 10.81 -0.59
CA SER A 73 0.90 11.57 -0.35
C SER A 73 0.31 12.13 -1.65
N ILE A 74 -1.01 12.00 -1.79
CA ILE A 74 -1.77 12.70 -2.84
C ILE A 74 -1.91 14.16 -2.44
N ILE A 75 -1.41 15.03 -3.32
CA ILE A 75 -1.45 16.49 -3.20
C ILE A 75 -2.37 17.08 -4.28
N SER A 76 -2.57 18.40 -4.24
CA SER A 76 -3.48 19.09 -5.16
C SER A 76 -3.11 18.84 -6.63
N SER A 77 -1.82 18.92 -6.94
CA SER A 77 -1.24 18.71 -8.27
C SER A 77 -1.09 17.24 -8.67
N SER A 78 -1.43 16.28 -7.80
CA SER A 78 -1.32 14.87 -8.15
C SER A 78 -2.30 14.47 -9.24
N LEU A 79 -1.81 13.81 -10.28
CA LEU A 79 -2.65 13.17 -11.27
C LEU A 79 -2.81 11.69 -10.90
N VAL A 80 -4.06 11.22 -10.83
CA VAL A 80 -4.38 9.82 -10.56
C VAL A 80 -5.28 9.30 -11.67
N THR A 81 -4.82 8.31 -12.41
CA THR A 81 -5.54 7.72 -13.54
C THR A 81 -5.60 6.21 -13.41
N SER A 82 -6.68 5.60 -13.90
CA SER A 82 -6.81 4.15 -13.92
C SER A 82 -5.79 3.54 -14.89
N SER A 83 -5.27 2.37 -14.56
CA SER A 83 -4.32 1.64 -15.40
C SER A 83 -4.93 0.33 -15.90
N SER A 84 -4.72 0.02 -17.17
CA SER A 84 -5.01 -1.31 -17.74
C SER A 84 -3.90 -2.32 -17.50
N LEU A 85 -2.72 -1.86 -17.05
CA LEU A 85 -1.62 -2.74 -16.68
C LEU A 85 -1.99 -3.49 -15.42
N LYS A 86 -1.73 -4.80 -15.42
CA LYS A 86 -1.87 -5.67 -14.26
C LYS A 86 -0.51 -6.29 -13.98
N ILE A 87 -0.09 -6.19 -12.73
CA ILE A 87 1.10 -6.88 -12.24
C ILE A 87 0.59 -7.96 -11.29
N ASP A 88 0.89 -9.21 -11.59
CA ASP A 88 0.44 -10.35 -10.78
C ASP A 88 1.50 -10.80 -9.76
N ASP A 89 2.52 -9.95 -9.54
CA ASP A 89 3.53 -10.18 -8.51
C ASP A 89 2.87 -10.20 -7.12
N SER A 90 3.29 -11.14 -6.29
CA SER A 90 2.85 -11.18 -4.90
C SER A 90 3.26 -9.90 -4.19
N PHE A 91 2.28 -9.12 -3.75
CA PHE A 91 2.50 -7.93 -2.92
C PHE A 91 2.64 -8.28 -1.44
N LEU A 92 2.33 -9.51 -1.01
CA LEU A 92 2.39 -9.91 0.39
C LEU A 92 3.81 -10.26 0.81
N SER A 93 4.20 -9.80 1.99
CA SER A 93 5.46 -10.15 2.65
C SER A 93 5.14 -11.04 3.84
N LEU A 94 4.83 -12.31 3.56
CA LEU A 94 4.33 -13.26 4.54
C LEU A 94 5.34 -13.48 5.66
N THR A 95 4.87 -13.31 6.89
CA THR A 95 5.68 -13.44 8.09
C THR A 95 5.65 -14.88 8.58
N PRO A 96 6.82 -15.53 8.81
CA PRO A 96 6.88 -16.87 9.37
C PRO A 96 6.23 -16.93 10.75
N TYR A 97 5.44 -17.98 10.99
CA TYR A 97 4.77 -18.20 12.27
C TYR A 97 5.75 -18.22 13.46
N GLU A 98 6.90 -18.86 13.30
CA GLU A 98 7.93 -18.92 14.35
C GLU A 98 8.42 -17.55 14.80
N SER A 99 8.57 -16.60 13.86
CA SER A 99 8.96 -15.22 14.18
C SER A 99 7.89 -14.46 14.96
N ILE A 100 6.62 -14.85 14.81
CA ILE A 100 5.50 -14.27 15.56
C ILE A 100 5.53 -14.81 17.00
N ILE A 101 5.64 -16.13 17.18
CA ILE A 101 5.60 -16.78 18.50
C ILE A 101 6.81 -16.42 19.36
N ASN A 102 7.99 -16.34 18.76
CA ASN A 102 9.20 -15.98 19.50
C ASN A 102 9.35 -14.46 19.76
N GLY A 103 8.44 -13.63 19.24
CA GLY A 103 8.44 -12.19 19.45
C GLY A 103 9.64 -11.44 18.85
N SER A 104 10.33 -12.02 17.87
CA SER A 104 11.55 -11.44 17.25
C SER A 104 11.29 -10.27 16.30
N LEU A 105 10.03 -9.98 15.98
CA LEU A 105 9.63 -8.98 15.01
C LEU A 105 9.70 -7.56 15.57
N ASP A 106 10.07 -6.59 14.73
CA ASP A 106 10.02 -5.18 15.09
C ASP A 106 8.56 -4.70 15.19
N SER A 107 8.11 -4.45 16.43
CA SER A 107 6.77 -3.93 16.77
C SER A 107 6.39 -2.60 16.10
N ASN A 108 7.34 -1.91 15.47
CA ASN A 108 7.05 -0.71 14.70
C ASN A 108 6.45 -1.00 13.31
N PHE A 109 6.50 -2.24 12.83
CA PHE A 109 5.97 -2.65 11.53
C PHE A 109 4.75 -3.57 11.67
N LEU A 110 3.81 -3.43 10.75
CA LEU A 110 2.73 -4.41 10.57
C LEU A 110 3.25 -5.59 9.77
N ILE A 111 2.63 -6.75 9.96
CA ILE A 111 3.02 -8.01 9.32
C ILE A 111 1.87 -8.56 8.46
N ASP A 112 2.23 -9.19 7.34
CA ASP A 112 1.28 -9.96 6.52
C ASP A 112 1.30 -11.41 7.02
N VAL A 113 0.13 -11.97 7.35
CA VAL A 113 -0.03 -13.36 7.82
C VAL A 113 -1.02 -14.08 6.93
N ILE A 114 -0.71 -15.33 6.59
CA ILE A 114 -1.64 -16.26 5.95
C ILE A 114 -1.62 -17.57 6.72
N GLY A 115 -2.79 -18.18 6.88
CA GLY A 115 -2.94 -19.41 7.63
C GLY A 115 -4.32 -20.03 7.42
N GLN A 116 -4.48 -21.26 7.90
CA GLN A 116 -5.75 -21.95 7.90
C GLN A 116 -6.55 -21.56 9.15
N ALA A 117 -7.80 -21.15 8.98
CA ALA A 117 -8.73 -21.03 10.11
C ALA A 117 -9.10 -22.43 10.59
N ILE A 118 -8.78 -22.75 11.84
CA ILE A 118 -9.02 -24.06 12.45
C ILE A 118 -10.24 -24.02 13.37
N ASP A 119 -10.48 -22.89 14.02
CA ASP A 119 -11.60 -22.67 14.92
C ASP A 119 -11.97 -21.18 14.98
N ILE A 120 -13.21 -20.86 15.34
CA ILE A 120 -13.73 -19.50 15.50
C ILE A 120 -14.45 -19.43 16.85
N GLY A 121 -13.85 -18.72 17.81
CA GLY A 121 -14.45 -18.51 19.12
C GLY A 121 -15.57 -17.48 19.12
N ASP A 122 -16.28 -17.40 20.26
CA ASP A 122 -17.37 -16.45 20.47
C ASP A 122 -16.91 -14.97 20.46
N LEU A 123 -17.81 -14.09 20.03
CA LEU A 123 -17.60 -12.65 20.06
C LEU A 123 -17.50 -12.15 21.50
N GLN A 124 -16.33 -11.62 21.88
CA GLN A 124 -16.13 -11.00 23.19
C GLN A 124 -16.56 -9.52 23.18
N VAL A 125 -17.28 -9.12 24.22
CA VAL A 125 -17.60 -7.71 24.51
C VAL A 125 -16.76 -7.27 25.71
N VAL A 126 -16.09 -6.14 25.58
CA VAL A 126 -15.23 -5.55 26.61
C VAL A 126 -15.72 -4.14 26.96
N GLN A 127 -15.54 -3.72 28.22
CA GLN A 127 -15.78 -2.35 28.61
C GLN A 127 -14.59 -1.46 28.27
N VAL A 128 -14.84 -0.37 27.56
CA VAL A 128 -13.86 0.67 27.24
C VAL A 128 -14.50 2.02 27.51
N LEU A 129 -13.95 2.77 28.48
CA LEU A 129 -14.49 4.07 28.91
C LEU A 129 -15.99 3.97 29.28
N ASP A 130 -16.33 2.98 30.10
CA ASP A 130 -17.69 2.68 30.58
C ASP A 130 -18.72 2.39 29.47
N LYS A 131 -18.24 2.10 28.26
CA LYS A 131 -19.07 1.68 27.13
C LYS A 131 -18.67 0.29 26.68
N GLU A 132 -19.67 -0.55 26.46
CA GLU A 132 -19.45 -1.85 25.84
C GLU A 132 -19.00 -1.68 24.40
N ARG A 133 -17.92 -2.40 24.06
CA ARG A 133 -17.32 -2.47 22.74
C ARG A 133 -17.06 -3.92 22.38
N LYS A 134 -17.34 -4.28 21.14
CA LYS A 134 -16.86 -5.56 20.58
C LYS A 134 -15.34 -5.52 20.58
N LYS A 135 -14.70 -6.53 21.16
CA LYS A 135 -13.25 -6.70 21.11
C LYS A 135 -12.87 -6.99 19.66
N LEU A 136 -12.04 -6.12 19.08
CA LEU A 136 -11.43 -6.31 17.75
C LEU A 136 -10.12 -7.08 17.88
#